data_AF-A0A916QST3-F1
#
_entry.id   AF-A0A916QST3-F1
#
_cell.length_a   1.000
_cell.length_b   1.000
_cell.length_c   1.000
_cell.angle_alpha   90.00
_cell.angle_beta   90.00
_cell.angle_gamma   90.00
#
_symmetry.space_group_name_H-M   'P 1'
#
loop_
_entity.id
_entity.type
_entity.pdbx_description
1 polymer ?
#
loop_
_entity_poly.entity_id
_entity_poly.type
_entity_poly.pdbx_seq_one_letter_code
_entity_poly.pdbx_strand_id
1 'polypeptide(L)'
;MNYGFKQLVEAARAKKKEVIVRSNLTIYFVKGFTDIPEYCAENQLRIVASLPCYLEDNVDKIRGYGVYSESIKALQWLNKLGYGKDQNLVLDLVYNPPVPNQNQFTLPPNQKI
;
A
#
# COMPACT_ATOMS: atom_id res chain seq x y z
N MET A 1 1.71 10.84 8.11
CA MET A 1 2.87 10.89 7.20
C MET A 1 3.97 11.72 7.85
N ASN A 2 5.25 11.51 7.51
CA ASN A 2 6.34 12.36 8.00
C ASN A 2 6.21 13.78 7.43
N TYR A 3 6.52 14.80 8.25
CA TYR A 3 6.67 16.17 7.78
C TYR A 3 7.81 16.23 6.74
N GLY A 4 7.59 16.96 5.64
CA GLY A 4 8.58 17.05 4.57
C GLY A 4 8.60 15.86 3.59
N PHE A 5 7.58 15.00 3.59
CA PHE A 5 7.51 13.82 2.71
C PHE A 5 7.83 14.17 1.25
N LYS A 6 7.15 15.16 0.66
CA LYS A 6 7.34 15.54 -0.75
C LYS A 6 8.76 16.06 -1.02
N GLN A 7 9.27 16.92 -0.14
CA GLN A 7 10.63 17.45 -0.24
C GLN A 7 11.68 16.32 -0.19
N LEU A 8 11.47 15.30 0.65
CA LEU A 8 12.36 14.14 0.73
C LEU A 8 12.30 13.30 -0.57
N VAL A 9 11.10 13.10 -1.11
CA VAL A 9 10.92 12.41 -2.40
C VAL A 9 11.67 13.17 -3.50
N GLU A 10 11.43 14.48 -3.64
CA GLU A 10 12.06 15.34 -4.64
C GLU A 10 13.58 15.30 -4.54
N ALA A 11 14.13 15.41 -3.33
CA ALA A 11 15.58 15.33 -3.11
C ALA A 11 16.16 13.97 -3.51
N ALA A 12 15.47 12.87 -3.21
CA ALA A 12 15.89 11.52 -3.60
C ALA A 12 15.83 11.33 -5.12
N ARG A 13 14.76 11.81 -5.77
CA ARG A 13 14.59 11.75 -7.23
C ARG A 13 15.62 12.60 -7.97
N ALA A 14 15.96 13.79 -7.46
CA ALA A 14 17.04 14.62 -7.99
C ALA A 14 18.42 13.91 -7.95
N LYS A 15 18.60 12.97 -7.02
CA LYS A 15 19.79 12.09 -6.93
C LYS A 15 19.63 10.76 -7.68
N LYS A 16 18.61 10.63 -8.53
CA LYS A 16 18.29 9.43 -9.32
C LYS A 16 18.14 8.17 -8.46
N LYS A 17 17.56 8.33 -7.26
CA LYS A 17 17.26 7.20 -6.37
C LYS A 17 15.81 6.73 -6.59
N GLU A 18 15.62 5.41 -6.48
CA GLU A 18 14.28 4.85 -6.34
C GLU A 18 13.71 5.26 -4.98
N VAL A 19 12.42 5.58 -4.97
CA VAL A 19 11.69 5.91 -3.76
C VAL A 19 10.56 4.91 -3.61
N ILE A 20 10.54 4.25 -2.47
CA ILE A 20 9.51 3.28 -2.09
C ILE A 20 8.66 3.89 -0.98
N VAL A 21 7.36 4.05 -1.25
CA VAL A 21 6.39 4.56 -0.29
C VAL A 21 5.66 3.39 0.34
N ARG A 22 5.88 3.17 1.64
CA ARG A 22 5.09 2.19 2.40
C ARG A 22 3.76 2.81 2.80
N SER A 23 2.67 2.09 2.51
CA SER A 23 1.30 2.57 2.76
C SER A 23 0.45 1.56 3.52
N ASN A 24 -0.48 2.07 4.32
CA ASN A 24 -1.57 1.29 4.91
C ASN A 24 -2.87 1.39 4.09
N LEU A 25 -2.83 2.04 2.92
CA LEU A 25 -3.94 2.32 2.00
C LEU A 25 -4.99 3.32 2.54
N THR A 26 -5.42 3.18 3.79
CA THR A 26 -6.51 4.00 4.33
C THR A 26 -6.12 5.46 4.59
N ILE A 27 -4.82 5.76 4.70
CA ILE A 27 -4.33 7.15 4.85
C ILE A 27 -4.81 8.06 3.72
N TYR A 28 -5.09 7.52 2.52
CA TYR A 28 -5.54 8.30 1.36
C TYR A 28 -6.93 8.93 1.55
N PHE A 29 -7.72 8.46 2.52
CA PHE A 29 -9.03 9.04 2.84
C PHE A 29 -8.98 10.03 4.01
N VAL A 30 -7.82 10.19 4.64
CA VAL A 30 -7.64 11.15 5.74
C VAL A 30 -7.39 12.54 5.17
N LYS A 31 -8.13 13.54 5.68
CA LYS A 31 -7.98 14.94 5.30
C LYS A 31 -6.50 15.37 5.37
N GLY A 32 -6.00 15.94 4.29
CA GLY A 32 -4.61 16.39 4.16
C GLY A 32 -3.65 15.35 3.54
N PHE A 33 -4.12 14.15 3.20
CA PHE A 33 -3.33 13.12 2.51
C PHE A 33 -4.01 12.57 1.25
N THR A 34 -5.12 13.19 0.83
CA THR A 34 -5.94 12.72 -0.29
C THR A 34 -5.26 12.89 -1.65
N ASP A 35 -4.20 13.69 -1.74
CA ASP A 35 -3.40 13.94 -2.93
C ASP A 35 -2.19 12.99 -3.06
N ILE A 36 -1.93 12.17 -2.03
CA ILE A 36 -0.77 11.28 -2.02
C ILE A 36 -0.79 10.24 -3.16
N PRO A 37 -1.93 9.58 -3.50
CA PRO A 37 -1.98 8.65 -4.62
C PRO A 37 -1.54 9.28 -5.95
N GLU A 38 -2.08 10.44 -6.28
CA GLU A 38 -1.74 11.21 -7.48
C GLU A 38 -0.28 11.62 -7.47
N TYR A 39 0.19 12.19 -6.36
CA TYR A 39 1.59 12.61 -6.22
C TYR A 39 2.56 11.43 -6.43
N CYS A 40 2.23 10.26 -5.88
CA CYS A 40 3.03 9.05 -6.09
C CYS A 40 3.04 8.63 -7.57
N ALA A 41 1.90 8.68 -8.26
CA ALA A 41 1.80 8.32 -9.67
C ALA A 41 2.58 9.30 -10.56
N GLU A 42 2.40 10.61 -10.36
CA GLU A 42 3.10 11.67 -11.10
C GLU A 42 4.63 11.56 -10.98
N ASN A 43 5.12 11.11 -9.82
CA ASN A 43 6.54 10.96 -9.56
C ASN A 43 7.07 9.53 -9.79
N GLN A 44 6.22 8.63 -10.28
CA GLN A 44 6.54 7.21 -10.53
C GLN A 44 7.15 6.51 -9.31
N LEU A 45 6.55 6.76 -8.14
CA LEU A 45 7.00 6.15 -6.89
C LEU A 45 6.46 4.72 -6.79
N ARG A 46 7.32 3.80 -6.35
CA ARG A 46 6.90 2.43 -6.04
C ARG A 46 6.11 2.43 -4.74
N ILE A 47 4.93 1.80 -4.72
CA ILE A 47 4.10 1.69 -3.52
C ILE A 47 4.20 0.26 -2.98
N VAL A 48 4.53 0.14 -1.70
CA VAL A 48 4.47 -1.12 -0.95
C VAL A 48 3.34 -0.99 0.06
N ALA A 49 2.18 -1.54 -0.27
CA ALA A 49 0.99 -1.45 0.54
C ALA A 49 0.83 -2.70 1.43
N SER A 50 0.57 -2.48 2.71
CA SER A 50 0.29 -3.59 3.64
C SER A 50 -1.20 -3.91 3.67
N LEU A 51 -1.56 -5.16 3.37
CA LEU A 51 -2.91 -5.69 3.50
C LEU A 51 -2.81 -7.06 4.19
N PRO A 52 -3.21 -7.18 5.47
CA PRO A 52 -2.82 -8.34 6.29
C PRO A 52 -3.51 -9.61 5.80
N CYS A 53 -4.70 -9.50 5.21
CA CYS A 53 -5.43 -10.63 4.64
C CYS A 53 -6.31 -10.18 3.47
N TYR A 54 -6.67 -11.11 2.58
CA TYR A 54 -7.66 -10.87 1.52
C TYR A 54 -9.11 -11.08 2.00
N LEU A 55 -9.30 -11.55 3.24
CA LEU A 55 -10.60 -11.74 3.86
C LEU A 55 -10.96 -10.52 4.71
N GLU A 56 -12.15 -9.97 4.49
CA GLU A 56 -12.69 -8.80 5.20
C GLU A 56 -12.68 -8.99 6.72
N ASP A 57 -13.30 -10.06 7.22
CA ASP A 57 -13.38 -10.37 8.65
C ASP A 57 -12.01 -10.36 9.34
N ASN A 58 -10.97 -10.87 8.66
CA ASN A 58 -9.62 -10.91 9.21
C ASN A 58 -8.99 -9.52 9.26
N VAL A 59 -9.16 -8.73 8.20
CA VAL A 59 -8.61 -7.37 8.14
C VAL A 59 -9.29 -6.48 9.17
N ASP A 60 -10.61 -6.50 9.23
CA ASP A 60 -11.39 -5.66 10.12
C ASP A 60 -11.17 -6.03 11.59
N LYS A 61 -10.99 -7.31 11.90
CA LYS A 61 -10.62 -7.77 13.25
C LYS A 61 -9.27 -7.22 13.73
N ILE A 62 -8.29 -7.06 12.82
CA ILE A 62 -6.92 -6.63 13.17
C ILE A 62 -6.79 -5.10 13.11
N ARG A 63 -7.43 -4.46 12.12
CA ARG A 63 -7.21 -3.04 11.79
C ARG A 63 -8.38 -2.14 12.13
N GLY A 64 -9.54 -2.69 12.48
CA GLY A 64 -10.76 -1.95 12.76
C GLY A 64 -11.80 -2.09 11.65
N TYR A 65 -13.06 -1.93 12.04
CA TYR A 65 -14.21 -2.06 11.15
C TYR A 65 -14.14 -1.11 9.95
N GLY A 66 -14.41 -1.64 8.75
CA GLY A 66 -14.45 -0.89 7.50
C GLY A 66 -13.10 -0.69 6.82
N VAL A 67 -11.98 -1.06 7.47
CA VAL A 67 -10.63 -0.89 6.91
C VAL A 67 -10.44 -1.74 5.67
N TYR A 68 -11.03 -2.94 5.60
CA TYR A 68 -11.00 -3.74 4.39
C TYR A 68 -11.62 -3.00 3.20
N SER A 69 -12.84 -2.48 3.37
CA SER A 69 -13.56 -1.74 2.33
C SER A 69 -12.77 -0.52 1.83
N GLU A 70 -12.20 0.26 2.75
CA GLU A 70 -11.34 1.39 2.40
C GLU A 70 -10.07 0.94 1.67
N SER A 71 -9.44 -0.14 2.11
CA SER A 71 -8.25 -0.70 1.45
C SER A 71 -8.57 -1.10 0.00
N ILE A 72 -9.71 -1.75 -0.25
CA ILE A 72 -10.14 -2.10 -1.61
C ILE A 72 -10.40 -0.84 -2.45
N LYS A 73 -11.05 0.19 -1.90
CA LYS A 73 -11.27 1.47 -2.60
C LYS A 73 -9.95 2.14 -2.98
N ALA A 74 -8.97 2.13 -2.08
CA ALA A 74 -7.63 2.66 -2.34
C ALA A 74 -6.92 1.87 -3.46
N LEU A 75 -7.00 0.54 -3.45
CA LEU A 75 -6.44 -0.28 -4.53
C LEU A 75 -7.10 0.00 -5.89
N GLN A 76 -8.42 0.17 -5.91
CA GLN A 76 -9.14 0.55 -7.13
C GLN A 76 -8.73 1.94 -7.63
N TRP A 77 -8.49 2.89 -6.73
CA TRP A 77 -7.97 4.21 -7.08
C TRP A 77 -6.57 4.12 -7.69
N LEU A 78 -5.65 3.39 -7.05
CA LEU A 78 -4.30 3.17 -7.57
C LEU A 78 -4.34 2.49 -8.96
N ASN A 79 -5.21 1.49 -9.16
CA ASN A 79 -5.41 0.83 -10.45
C ASN A 79 -5.95 1.77 -11.56
N LYS A 80 -6.68 2.83 -11.19
CA LYS A 80 -7.14 3.88 -12.12
C LYS A 80 -5.99 4.82 -12.48
N LEU A 81 -5.09 5.09 -11.54
CA LEU A 81 -3.87 5.87 -11.77
C LEU A 81 -2.80 5.13 -12.58
N GLY A 82 -2.96 3.81 -12.77
CA GLY A 82 -2.09 2.98 -13.61
C GLY A 82 -1.20 2.00 -12.85
N TYR A 83 -1.25 2.00 -11.51
CA TYR A 83 -0.52 1.00 -10.72
C TYR A 83 -0.96 -0.42 -11.06
N GLY A 84 0.02 -1.32 -11.22
CA GLY A 84 -0.21 -2.71 -11.63
C GLY A 84 -0.56 -2.88 -13.11
N LYS A 85 -0.56 -1.80 -13.91
CA LYS A 85 -0.75 -1.82 -15.37
C LYS A 85 0.43 -1.22 -16.11
N ASP A 86 0.92 -0.06 -15.66
CA ASP A 86 2.14 0.56 -16.17
C ASP A 86 3.36 -0.04 -15.45
N GLN A 87 4.38 -0.41 -16.22
CA GLN A 87 5.64 -0.96 -15.69
C GLN A 87 6.40 0.04 -14.79
N ASN A 88 6.15 1.34 -14.95
CA ASN A 88 6.73 2.39 -14.11
C ASN A 88 5.95 2.64 -12.81
N LEU A 89 4.74 2.07 -12.67
CA LEU A 89 3.87 2.23 -11.52
C LEU A 89 3.72 0.90 -10.78
N VAL A 90 4.77 0.57 -10.04
CA VAL A 90 4.86 -0.69 -9.29
C VAL A 90 4.09 -0.60 -7.98
N LEU A 91 3.19 -1.56 -7.76
CA LEU A 91 2.43 -1.76 -6.53
C LEU A 91 2.70 -3.17 -5.99
N ASP A 92 3.34 -3.25 -4.83
CA ASP A 92 3.49 -4.51 -4.09
C ASP A 92 2.49 -4.58 -2.95
N LEU A 93 1.86 -5.73 -2.79
CA LEU A 93 0.98 -6.02 -1.65
C LEU A 93 1.69 -6.94 -0.68
N VAL A 94 1.91 -6.44 0.53
CA VAL A 94 2.51 -7.21 1.62
C VAL A 94 1.40 -7.88 2.43
N TYR A 95 1.35 -9.20 2.31
CA TYR A 95 0.53 -10.07 3.14
C TYR A 95 1.25 -10.33 4.46
N ASN A 96 0.60 -9.97 5.58
CA ASN A 96 1.14 -10.19 6.92
C ASN A 96 0.16 -11.10 7.69
N PRO A 97 0.34 -12.44 7.61
CA PRO A 97 -0.57 -13.37 8.27
C PRO A 97 -0.52 -13.17 9.78
N PRO A 98 -1.62 -13.45 10.50
CA PRO A 98 -1.60 -13.46 11.95
C PRO A 98 -0.55 -14.47 12.44
N VAL A 99 0.15 -14.10 13.52
CA VAL A 99 1.05 -15.03 14.20
C VAL A 99 0.21 -16.22 14.70
N PRO A 100 0.65 -17.46 14.48
CA PRO A 100 -0.09 -18.65 14.91
C PRO A 100 -0.25 -18.64 16.43
N ASN A 101 -1.46 -18.89 16.90
CA ASN A 101 -1.73 -19.10 18.32
C ASN A 101 -1.58 -20.58 18.73
N GLN A 102 -1.24 -21.45 17.78
CA GLN A 102 -1.08 -22.90 17.94
C GLN A 102 0.11 -23.38 17.11
N ASN A 103 0.61 -24.60 17.37
CA ASN A 103 1.69 -25.23 16.60
C ASN A 103 1.31 -25.54 15.12
N GLN A 104 0.11 -25.17 14.68
CA GLN A 104 -0.32 -25.23 13.28
C GLN A 104 -0.29 -23.82 12.67
N PHE A 105 0.72 -23.57 11.84
CA PHE A 105 0.78 -22.41 10.95
C PHE A 105 0.65 -22.86 9.51
N THR A 106 -0.06 -22.08 8.72
CA THR A 106 -0.11 -22.23 7.27
C THR A 106 0.65 -21.08 6.64
N LEU A 107 1.71 -21.38 5.89
CA LEU A 107 2.37 -20.38 5.07
C LEU A 107 1.39 -19.84 4.01
N PRO A 108 1.56 -18.58 3.56
CA PRO A 108 0.83 -18.10 2.40
C PRO A 108 1.02 -19.06 1.21
N PRO A 109 0.02 -19.25 0.34
CA PRO A 109 0.19 -20.07 -0.85
C PRO A 109 1.36 -19.54 -1.69
N ASN A 110 2.06 -20.44 -2.39
CA ASN A 110 3.16 -20.07 -3.27
C ASN A 110 2.71 -18.97 -4.24
N GLN A 111 3.35 -17.80 -4.15
CA GLN A 111 3.11 -16.69 -5.07
C GLN A 111 3.91 -16.99 -6.36
N LYS A 112 3.19 -17.34 -7.43
CA LYS A 112 3.79 -17.48 -8.76
C LYS A 112 3.82 -16.09 -9.42
N ILE A 113 4.97 -15.76 -10.02
CA ILE A 113 5.16 -14.58 -10.87
C ILE A 113 4.55 -14.85 -12.23
#